data_AF-A0A358DEL7-F1
#
_entry.id   AF-A0A358DEL7-F1
#
_cell.length_a   1.000
_cell.length_b   1.000
_cell.length_c   1.000
_cell.angle_alpha   90.00
_cell.angle_beta   90.00
_cell.angle_gamma   90.00
#
_symmetry.space_group_name_H-M   'P 1'
#
loop_
_entity.id
_entity.type
_entity.pdbx_description
1 polymer ?
#
loop_
_entity_poly.entity_id
_entity_poly.type
_entity_poly.pdbx_seq_one_letter_code
_entity_poly.pdbx_strand_id
1 'polypeptide(L)'
;NHYHLGDMLDLHNSPPPEMYLYAGQRATVLGEYGGIGWANKEHLWEPDRNWGYVQFNSSNEVTNEYIKYAERLKQMIRQGFSAAVYTQTTDV
;
A
#
# COMPACT_ATOMS: atom_id res chain seq x y z
N ASN A 1 16.05 4.75 10.12
CA ASN A 1 16.53 4.18 11.40
C ASN A 1 15.44 3.32 12.01
N HIS A 2 15.76 2.10 12.45
CA HIS A 2 14.85 1.21 13.18
C HIS A 2 15.37 1.00 14.61
N TYR A 3 14.48 1.04 15.59
CA TYR A 3 14.79 0.78 17.00
C TYR A 3 13.85 -0.30 17.54
N HIS A 4 14.35 -1.13 18.44
CA HIS A 4 13.56 -2.16 19.13
C HIS A 4 12.69 -1.57 20.25
N LEU A 5 11.73 -0.71 19.89
CA LEU A 5 10.81 -0.02 20.81
C LEU A 5 9.36 -0.08 20.31
N GLY A 6 8.40 -0.27 21.23
CA GLY A 6 6.96 -0.44 20.93
C GLY A 6 6.59 -1.87 20.58
N ASP A 7 5.29 -2.14 20.40
CA ASP A 7 4.75 -3.51 20.19
C ASP A 7 4.80 -3.98 18.72
N MET A 8 4.99 -3.05 17.78
CA MET A 8 4.92 -3.31 16.34
C MET A 8 6.15 -2.75 15.61
N LEU A 9 6.61 -3.48 14.59
CA LEU A 9 7.48 -2.96 13.52
C LEU A 9 6.58 -2.52 12.37
N ASP A 10 6.52 -1.22 12.13
CA ASP A 10 5.77 -0.64 11.01
C ASP A 10 6.71 -0.34 9.82
N LEU A 11 6.36 -0.88 8.65
CA LEU A 11 7.04 -0.66 7.38
C LEU A 11 6.15 0.16 6.45
N HIS A 12 6.78 0.98 5.60
CA HIS A 12 6.08 1.79 4.60
C HIS A 12 6.70 1.47 3.25
N ASN A 13 5.92 0.88 2.34
CA ASN A 13 6.40 0.54 1.00
C ASN A 13 5.28 0.68 -0.02
N SER A 14 5.31 1.81 -0.71
CA SER A 14 4.42 2.14 -1.83
C SER A 14 5.25 2.20 -3.12
N PRO A 15 4.77 1.69 -4.27
CA PRO A 15 3.42 1.17 -4.46
C PRO A 15 3.18 -0.28 -4.02
N PRO A 16 3.95 -1.29 -4.48
CA PRO A 16 3.60 -2.66 -4.17
C PRO A 16 3.98 -3.00 -2.73
N PRO A 17 3.20 -3.85 -2.05
CA PRO A 17 3.52 -4.24 -0.69
C PRO A 17 4.84 -5.03 -0.65
N GLU A 18 5.68 -4.78 0.36
CA GLU A 18 6.95 -5.49 0.53
C GLU A 18 7.38 -5.61 1.99
N MET A 19 7.88 -6.79 2.36
CA MET A 19 8.58 -7.03 3.63
C MET A 19 10.09 -6.97 3.40
N TYR A 20 10.70 -5.82 3.69
CA TYR A 20 12.16 -5.68 3.60
C TYR A 20 12.86 -5.82 4.97
N LEU A 21 12.08 -5.93 6.05
CA LEU A 21 12.58 -6.14 7.41
C LEU A 21 11.59 -6.99 8.19
N TYR A 22 12.09 -7.83 9.09
CA TYR A 22 11.28 -8.69 9.94
C TYR A 22 11.76 -8.59 11.39
N ALA A 23 10.82 -8.53 12.34
CA ALA A 23 11.09 -8.55 13.76
C ALA A 23 10.40 -9.75 14.43
N GLY A 24 11.13 -10.82 14.74
CA GLY A 24 10.53 -12.06 15.28
C GLY A 24 9.95 -11.98 16.70
N GLN A 25 10.16 -10.87 17.41
CA GLN A 25 9.64 -10.66 18.78
C GLN A 25 8.41 -9.74 18.82
N ARG A 26 7.97 -9.20 17.67
CA ARG A 26 6.92 -8.18 17.58
C ARG A 26 6.10 -8.36 16.31
N ALA A 27 4.88 -7.83 16.29
CA ALA A 27 4.09 -7.87 15.06
C ALA A 27 4.78 -7.01 13.97
N THR A 28 4.95 -7.58 12.78
CA THR A 28 5.48 -6.85 11.61
C THR A 28 4.31 -6.45 10.72
N VAL A 29 4.15 -5.16 10.44
CA VAL A 29 3.02 -4.60 9.69
C VAL A 29 3.49 -3.65 8.59
N LEU A 30 2.60 -3.34 7.66
CA LEU A 30 2.80 -2.43 6.54
C LEU A 30 1.76 -1.32 6.69
N GLY A 31 2.13 -0.25 7.38
CA GLY A 31 1.26 0.88 7.67
C GLY A 31 0.87 1.66 6.43
N GLU A 32 1.61 1.49 5.34
CA GLU A 32 1.28 2.07 4.05
C GLU A 32 1.77 1.19 2.89
N TYR A 33 0.83 0.89 1.99
CA TYR A 33 1.07 0.42 0.63
C TYR A 33 -0.03 0.90 -0.30
N GLY A 34 0.21 0.85 -1.61
CA GLY A 34 -0.76 1.27 -2.60
C GLY A 34 -0.35 2.56 -3.31
N GLY A 35 -1.15 3.62 -3.15
CA GLY A 35 -1.02 4.86 -3.92
C GLY A 35 -1.19 4.65 -5.43
N ILE A 36 -2.00 3.66 -5.80
CA ILE A 36 -2.48 3.46 -7.16
C ILE A 36 -3.81 4.20 -7.33
N GLY A 37 -4.05 4.75 -8.51
CA GLY A 37 -5.28 5.51 -8.73
C GLY A 37 -5.63 5.69 -10.19
N TRP A 38 -6.88 6.07 -10.41
CA TRP A 38 -7.40 6.48 -11.70
C TRP A 38 -7.82 7.94 -11.61
N ALA A 39 -7.19 8.79 -12.42
CA ALA A 39 -7.57 10.20 -12.54
C ALA A 39 -8.87 10.31 -13.33
N ASN A 40 -10.00 10.18 -12.64
CA ASN A 40 -11.30 10.49 -13.21
C ASN A 40 -11.43 12.02 -13.33
N LYS A 41 -11.38 12.54 -14.56
CA LYS A 41 -11.42 13.98 -14.87
C LYS A 41 -12.60 14.73 -14.23
N GLU A 42 -13.73 14.06 -14.00
CA GLU A 42 -14.90 14.68 -13.37
C GLU A 42 -14.76 14.80 -11.84
N HIS A 43 -13.80 14.09 -11.24
CA HIS A 43 -13.62 13.96 -9.79
C HIS A 43 -12.26 14.50 -9.31
N LEU A 44 -11.50 15.21 -10.14
CA LEU A 44 -10.21 15.78 -9.73
C LEU A 44 -10.39 17.15 -9.07
N TRP A 45 -9.76 17.34 -7.92
CA TRP A 45 -9.62 18.67 -7.31
C TRP A 45 -8.77 19.62 -8.19
N GLU A 46 -7.65 19.12 -8.75
CA GLU A 46 -6.79 19.86 -9.69
C GLU A 46 -6.67 19.08 -11.01
N PRO A 47 -7.39 19.47 -12.08
CA PRO A 47 -7.47 18.69 -13.32
C PRO A 47 -6.13 18.43 -14.02
N ASP A 48 -5.17 19.33 -13.81
CA ASP A 48 -3.85 19.30 -14.43
C ASP A 48 -2.79 18.60 -13.56
N ARG A 49 -3.19 18.08 -12.39
CA ARG A 49 -2.28 17.41 -11.44
C ARG A 49 -2.90 16.14 -10.88
N ASN A 50 -2.15 15.05 -10.90
CA ASN A 50 -2.55 13.79 -10.28
C ASN A 50 -1.46 13.32 -9.30
N TRP A 51 -1.88 12.84 -8.12
CA TRP A 51 -1.01 12.54 -6.98
C TRP A 51 -0.71 11.05 -6.77
N GLY A 52 -1.35 10.15 -7.53
CA GLY A 52 -1.06 8.71 -7.46
C GLY A 52 0.34 8.35 -7.97
N TYR A 53 1.04 7.46 -7.26
CA TYR A 53 2.35 6.93 -7.67
C TYR A 53 2.27 6.10 -8.95
N VAL A 54 1.15 5.40 -9.15
CA VAL A 54 0.84 4.66 -10.38
C VAL A 54 -0.55 5.08 -10.85
N GLN A 55 -0.64 5.40 -12.15
CA GLN A 55 -1.86 5.90 -12.75
C GLN A 55 -2.41 4.90 -13.75
N PHE A 56 -3.71 4.65 -13.62
CA PHE A 56 -4.48 3.79 -14.49
C PHE A 56 -5.54 4.60 -15.22
N ASN A 57 -6.05 4.05 -16.32
CA ASN A 57 -7.01 4.72 -17.20
C ASN A 57 -8.45 4.28 -16.93
N SER A 58 -8.68 3.32 -16.03
CA SER A 58 -10.01 2.86 -15.66
C SER A 58 -10.07 2.31 -14.24
N SER A 59 -11.28 2.32 -13.67
CA SER A 59 -11.57 1.65 -12.39
C SER A 59 -11.22 0.15 -12.39
N ASN A 60 -11.41 -0.54 -13.53
CA ASN A 60 -11.06 -1.96 -13.65
C ASN A 60 -9.55 -2.20 -13.54
N GLU A 61 -8.73 -1.34 -14.16
CA GLU A 61 -7.28 -1.43 -14.06
C GLU A 61 -6.78 -1.20 -12.63
N VAL A 62 -7.33 -0.18 -11.93
CA VAL A 62 -7.02 0.06 -10.51
C VAL A 62 -7.40 -1.16 -9.65
N THR A 63 -8.59 -1.72 -9.88
CA THR A 63 -9.08 -2.89 -9.13
C THR A 63 -8.19 -4.11 -9.36
N ASN A 64 -7.75 -4.34 -10.59
CA ASN A 64 -6.86 -5.45 -10.92
C ASN A 64 -5.50 -5.32 -10.23
N GLU A 65 -4.92 -4.11 -10.20
CA GLU A 65 -3.64 -3.90 -9.51
C GLU A 65 -3.80 -3.99 -7.98
N TYR A 66 -4.91 -3.50 -7.43
CA TYR A 66 -5.25 -3.69 -6.01
C TYR A 66 -5.32 -5.18 -5.64
N ILE A 67 -6.01 -6.00 -6.45
CA ILE A 67 -6.10 -7.45 -6.24
C ILE A 67 -4.71 -8.09 -6.30
N LYS A 68 -3.88 -7.70 -7.26
CA LYS A 68 -2.50 -8.19 -7.37
C LYS A 68 -1.67 -7.87 -6.12
N TYR A 69 -1.85 -6.68 -5.53
CA TYR A 69 -1.20 -6.33 -4.25
C TYR A 69 -1.76 -7.17 -3.09
N ALA A 70 -3.07 -7.40 -3.04
CA ALA A 70 -3.68 -8.27 -2.04
C ALA A 70 -3.16 -9.72 -2.14
N GLU A 71 -2.97 -10.25 -3.36
CA GLU A 71 -2.36 -11.57 -3.55
C GLU A 71 -0.89 -11.61 -3.11
N ARG A 72 -0.13 -10.54 -3.34
CA ARG A 72 1.25 -10.42 -2.83
C ARG A 72 1.28 -10.39 -1.29
N LEU A 73 0.35 -9.68 -0.64
CA LEU A 73 0.22 -9.66 0.82
C LEU A 73 -0.11 -11.05 1.40
N LYS A 74 -0.99 -11.81 0.75
CA LYS A 74 -1.32 -13.19 1.19
C LYS A 74 -0.07 -14.07 1.25
N GLN A 75 0.86 -13.91 0.31
CA GLN A 75 2.11 -14.66 0.31
C GLN A 75 3.01 -14.31 1.51
N MET A 76 2.94 -13.06 2.00
CA MET A 76 3.73 -12.56 3.12
C MET A 76 3.22 -13.03 4.49
N ILE A 77 1.98 -13.51 4.59
CA ILE A 77 1.46 -14.11 5.85
C ILE A 77 2.42 -15.19 6.36
N ARG A 78 2.95 -16.03 5.45
CA ARG A 78 3.91 -17.09 5.79
C ARG A 78 5.28 -16.57 6.24
N GLN A 79 5.59 -15.30 5.96
CA GLN A 79 6.83 -14.62 6.33
C GLN A 79 6.70 -13.89 7.68
N GLY A 80 5.54 -13.96 8.34
CA GLY A 80 5.28 -13.33 9.64
C GLY A 80 4.63 -11.95 9.55
N PHE A 81 4.10 -11.58 8.37
CA PHE A 81 3.37 -10.33 8.20
C PHE A 81 2.01 -10.41 8.92
N SER A 82 1.76 -9.44 9.80
CA SER A 82 0.61 -9.46 10.71
C SER A 82 -0.56 -8.60 10.23
N ALA A 83 -0.29 -7.49 9.53
CA ALA A 83 -1.31 -6.60 8.98
C ALA A 83 -0.75 -5.70 7.87
N ALA A 84 -1.62 -5.14 7.04
CA ALA A 84 -1.28 -4.12 6.06
C ALA A 84 -2.43 -3.11 5.88
N VAL A 85 -2.10 -1.84 5.68
CA VAL A 85 -3.06 -0.75 5.48
C VAL A 85 -2.88 -0.17 4.07
N TYR A 86 -3.94 -0.24 3.27
CA TYR A 86 -3.95 0.36 1.95
C TYR A 86 -4.14 1.86 2.09
N THR A 87 -3.20 2.65 1.56
CA THR A 87 -3.30 4.10 1.54
C THR A 87 -3.00 4.64 0.14
N GLN A 88 -3.74 5.61 -0.38
CA GLN A 88 -5.00 6.18 0.09
C GLN A 88 -6.17 5.66 -0.76
N THR A 89 -7.40 5.68 -0.22
CA THR A 89 -8.60 5.21 -0.93
C THR A 89 -9.13 6.20 -1.96
N THR A 90 -8.98 7.50 -1.70
CA THR A 90 -9.43 8.60 -2.56
C THR A 90 -8.42 9.75 -2.49
N ASP A 91 -8.45 10.63 -3.47
CA ASP A 91 -7.90 11.99 -3.35
C ASP A 91 -8.75 12.84 -2.39
N VAL A 92 -8.28 14.08 -2.11
CA VAL A 92 -8.89 15.06 -1.19
C VAL A 92 -10.06 15.76 -1.85
#